data_AF-X1I8A4-F1
#
_entry.id   AF-X1I8A4-F1
#
_cell.length_a   1.000
_cell.length_b   1.000
_cell.length_c   1.000
_cell.angle_alpha   90.00
_cell.angle_beta   90.00
_cell.angle_gamma   90.00
#
_symmetry.space_group_name_H-M   'P 1'
#
loop_
_entity.id
_entity.type
_entity.pdbx_description
1 polymer ?
#
loop_
_entity_poly.entity_id
_entity_poly.type
_entity_poly.pdbx_seq_one_letter_code
_entity_poly.pdbx_strand_id
1 'polypeptide(L)'
;KSIDDSTRLVAVTHVSNVLGCIQPIKEICSIAHEHGALMLADGAQGVPHIKTDVREMGVDFLAFSGHKMLGPTGSGGLYIAEEQLEST
;
A
#
# COMPACT_ATOMS: atom_id res chain seq x y z
N LYS A 1 -7.95 -15.73 13.29
CA LYS A 1 -7.15 -14.53 12.93
C LYS A 1 -7.22 -14.39 11.42
N SER A 2 -7.24 -13.18 10.86
CA SER A 2 -7.41 -12.99 9.40
C SER A 2 -6.10 -13.01 8.62
N ILE A 3 -4.96 -12.83 9.31
CA ILE A 3 -3.60 -12.99 8.78
C ILE A 3 -2.98 -14.16 9.56
N ASP A 4 -2.40 -15.10 8.82
CA ASP A 4 -1.75 -16.31 9.32
C ASP A 4 -0.68 -16.81 8.32
N ASP A 5 0.01 -17.91 8.64
CA ASP A 5 1.13 -18.45 7.85
C ASP A 5 0.72 -18.95 6.44
N SER A 6 -0.58 -19.10 6.17
CA SER A 6 -1.09 -19.42 4.84
C SER A 6 -1.32 -18.18 3.98
N THR A 7 -1.32 -17.00 4.60
CA THR A 7 -1.49 -15.72 3.92
C THR A 7 -0.27 -15.45 3.02
N ARG A 8 -0.53 -14.92 1.82
CA ARG A 8 0.51 -14.60 0.83
C ARG A 8 0.56 -13.12 0.50
N LEU A 9 -0.58 -12.43 0.58
CA LEU A 9 -0.70 -11.01 0.31
C LEU A 9 -1.79 -10.42 1.20
N VAL A 10 -1.50 -9.26 1.77
CA VAL A 10 -2.45 -8.42 2.49
C VAL A 10 -2.59 -7.12 1.70
N ALA A 11 -3.80 -6.85 1.22
CA ALA A 11 -4.12 -5.66 0.43
C ALA A 11 -5.08 -4.75 1.22
N VAL A 12 -4.67 -3.52 1.49
CA VAL A 12 -5.43 -2.57 2.32
C VAL A 12 -5.42 -1.18 1.71
N THR A 13 -6.56 -0.49 1.75
CA THR A 13 -6.64 0.92 1.38
C THR A 13 -6.04 1.80 2.47
N HIS A 14 -5.08 2.67 2.12
CA HIS A 14 -4.44 3.60 3.06
C HIS A 14 -5.43 4.65 3.58
N VAL A 15 -6.25 5.23 2.69
CA VAL A 15 -7.32 6.17 3.06
C VAL A 15 -8.60 5.79 2.34
N SER A 16 -9.69 5.58 3.09
CA SER A 16 -10.99 5.27 2.49
C SER A 16 -11.48 6.45 1.65
N ASN A 17 -11.85 6.19 0.39
CA ASN A 17 -12.48 7.19 -0.47
C ASN A 17 -13.94 7.49 -0.11
N VAL A 18 -14.55 6.70 0.78
CA VAL A 18 -15.94 6.88 1.23
C VAL A 18 -15.97 7.54 2.60
N LEU A 19 -15.19 7.01 3.54
CA LEU A 19 -15.23 7.42 4.94
C LEU A 19 -14.11 8.37 5.34
N GLY A 20 -13.05 8.50 4.53
CA GLY A 20 -11.86 9.27 4.89
C GLY A 20 -10.99 8.65 6.00
N CYS A 21 -11.35 7.47 6.51
CA CYS A 21 -10.57 6.78 7.55
C CYS A 21 -9.16 6.47 7.04
N ILE A 22 -8.16 6.80 7.87
CA ILE A 22 -6.75 6.53 7.62
C ILE A 22 -6.38 5.22 8.32
N GLN A 23 -5.89 4.24 7.56
CA GLN A 23 -5.50 2.94 8.10
C GLN A 23 -4.05 2.96 8.61
N PRO A 24 -3.76 2.27 9.72
CA PRO A 24 -2.40 2.17 10.28
C PRO A 24 -1.55 1.19 9.45
N ILE A 25 -1.09 1.64 8.28
CA ILE A 25 -0.43 0.77 7.29
C ILE A 25 0.83 0.12 7.86
N LYS A 26 1.65 0.87 8.59
CA LYS A 26 2.91 0.36 9.16
C LYS A 26 2.69 -0.82 10.11
N GLU A 27 1.68 -0.71 10.96
CA GLU A 27 1.29 -1.75 11.91
C GLU A 27 0.75 -2.98 11.18
N ILE A 28 -0.07 -2.78 10.13
CA ILE A 28 -0.58 -3.88 9.30
C ILE A 28 0.58 -4.57 8.57
N CYS A 29 1.56 -3.81 8.08
CA CYS A 29 2.75 -4.38 7.43
C CYS A 29 3.54 -5.27 8.38
N SER A 30 3.80 -4.80 9.61
CA SER A 30 4.48 -5.61 10.62
C SER A 30 3.78 -6.96 10.82
N ILE A 31 2.45 -6.94 10.95
CA ILE A 31 1.66 -8.17 11.15
C ILE A 31 1.72 -9.09 9.92
N ALA A 32 1.66 -8.54 8.70
CA ALA A 32 1.74 -9.34 7.48
C ALA A 32 3.12 -9.98 7.32
N HIS A 33 4.18 -9.21 7.54
CA HIS A 33 5.57 -9.65 7.43
C HIS A 33 5.94 -10.68 8.49
N GLU A 34 5.38 -10.60 9.71
CA GLU A 34 5.50 -11.65 10.73
C GLU A 34 5.05 -13.04 10.23
N HIS A 35 4.10 -13.07 9.30
CA HIS A 35 3.57 -14.29 8.68
C HIS A 35 4.14 -14.57 7.28
N GLY A 36 5.15 -13.81 6.84
CA GLY A 36 5.75 -13.94 5.51
C GLY A 36 4.85 -13.52 4.35
N ALA A 37 3.76 -12.79 4.63
CA ALA A 37 2.87 -12.26 3.61
C ALA A 37 3.37 -10.89 3.12
N LEU A 38 3.19 -10.63 1.82
CA LEU A 38 3.50 -9.33 1.23
C LEU A 38 2.39 -8.30 1.52
N MET A 39 2.74 -7.02 1.40
CA MET A 39 1.86 -5.88 1.67
C MET A 39 1.64 -5.02 0.45
N LEU A 40 0.37 -4.85 0.08
CA LEU A 40 -0.07 -3.87 -0.91
C LEU A 40 -0.93 -2.80 -0.25
N ALA A 41 -0.50 -1.54 -0.36
CA ALA A 41 -1.31 -0.39 -0.01
C ALA A 41 -1.98 0.20 -1.25
N ASP A 42 -3.30 0.37 -1.20
CA ASP A 42 -4.01 1.26 -2.13
C ASP A 42 -3.90 2.69 -1.61
N GLY A 43 -3.02 3.45 -2.27
CA GLY A 43 -2.70 4.83 -1.97
C GLY A 43 -3.53 5.85 -2.75
N ALA A 44 -4.58 5.45 -3.49
CA ALA A 44 -5.28 6.35 -4.40
C ALA A 44 -5.85 7.61 -3.73
N GLN A 45 -6.26 7.53 -2.47
CA GLN A 45 -6.64 8.70 -1.65
C GLN A 45 -5.57 9.10 -0.63
N GLY A 46 -4.65 8.19 -0.28
CA GLY A 46 -3.58 8.48 0.68
C GLY A 46 -2.49 9.39 0.09
N VAL A 47 -1.93 9.01 -1.07
CA VAL A 47 -0.80 9.69 -1.70
C VAL A 47 -1.07 11.18 -2.02
N PRO A 48 -2.27 11.60 -2.50
CA PRO A 48 -2.57 13.02 -2.71
C PRO A 48 -2.58 13.88 -1.43
N HIS A 49 -2.84 13.27 -0.26
CA HIS A 49 -3.22 14.01 0.95
C HIS A 49 -2.29 13.78 2.15
N ILE A 50 -1.54 12.68 2.16
CA ILE A 50 -0.66 12.26 3.25
C ILE A 50 0.75 12.12 2.69
N LYS A 51 1.73 12.70 3.41
CA LYS A 51 3.14 12.49 3.10
C LYS A 51 3.42 10.99 3.09
N THR A 52 3.81 10.48 1.93
CA THR A 52 4.02 9.06 1.71
C THR A 52 5.51 8.77 1.67
N ASP A 53 5.98 7.97 2.61
CA ASP A 53 7.32 7.39 2.62
C ASP A 53 7.19 5.87 2.63
N VAL A 54 7.41 5.25 1.47
CA VAL A 54 7.22 3.81 1.27
C VAL A 54 8.16 2.96 2.14
N ARG A 55 9.34 3.50 2.49
CA ARG A 55 10.30 2.80 3.36
C ARG A 55 9.86 2.88 4.81
N GLU A 56 9.38 4.04 5.26
CA GLU A 56 8.84 4.19 6.62
C GLU A 56 7.57 3.36 6.83
N MET A 57 6.71 3.28 5.80
CA MET A 57 5.49 2.49 5.81
C MET A 57 5.76 0.98 5.76
N GLY A 58 6.88 0.55 5.19
CA GLY A 58 7.22 -0.87 5.03
C GLY A 58 6.31 -1.61 4.06
N VAL A 59 5.83 -0.95 3.00
CA VAL A 59 4.97 -1.58 1.99
C VAL A 59 5.82 -2.25 0.91
N ASP A 60 5.41 -3.43 0.46
CA ASP A 60 6.04 -4.11 -0.68
C ASP A 60 5.55 -3.51 -2.00
N PHE A 61 4.28 -3.10 -2.03
CA PHE A 61 3.62 -2.49 -3.17
C PHE A 61 2.78 -1.29 -2.76
N LEU A 62 2.80 -0.22 -3.56
CA LEU A 62 1.90 0.93 -3.39
C LEU A 62 1.36 1.36 -4.74
N ALA A 63 0.03 1.30 -4.91
CA ALA A 63 -0.65 1.73 -6.11
C ALA A 63 -1.34 3.09 -5.92
N PHE A 64 -1.28 3.96 -6.92
CA PHE A 64 -1.97 5.27 -6.87
C PHE A 64 -2.36 5.79 -8.27
N SER A 65 -3.28 6.74 -8.31
CA SER A 65 -3.78 7.35 -9.56
C SER A 65 -3.41 8.83 -9.66
N GLY A 66 -2.87 9.25 -10.82
CA GLY A 66 -2.45 10.64 -11.06
C GLY A 66 -3.61 11.64 -11.05
N HIS A 67 -4.77 11.26 -11.59
CA HIS A 67 -5.95 12.14 -11.65
C HIS A 67 -6.59 12.47 -10.29
N LYS A 68 -6.20 11.76 -9.22
CA LYS A 68 -6.57 12.12 -7.84
C LYS A 68 -5.58 13.10 -7.19
N MET A 69 -4.48 13.41 -7.87
CA MET A 69 -3.41 14.32 -7.44
C MET A 69 -3.27 15.52 -8.39
N LEU A 70 -4.38 15.94 -9.03
CA LEU A 70 -4.39 17.01 -10.04
C LEU A 70 -3.55 16.70 -11.30
N GLY A 71 -3.17 15.44 -11.51
CA GLY A 71 -2.53 14.97 -12.74
C GLY A 71 -3.54 14.60 -13.84
N PRO A 72 -3.06 14.21 -15.04
CA PRO A 72 -3.93 13.84 -16.15
C PRO A 72 -4.65 12.51 -15.93
N THR A 73 -5.83 12.36 -16.53
CA THR A 73 -6.55 11.09 -16.62
C THR A 73 -5.73 10.04 -17.37
N GLY A 74 -5.90 8.77 -17.02
CA GLY A 74 -5.15 7.66 -17.66
C GLY A 74 -3.70 7.50 -17.17
N SER A 75 -3.29 8.24 -16.13
CA SER A 75 -1.96 8.12 -15.52
C SER A 75 -2.04 7.65 -14.06
N GLY A 76 -1.00 6.95 -13.61
CA GLY A 76 -0.86 6.42 -12.26
C GLY A 76 0.53 5.82 -12.05
N GLY A 77 0.74 5.18 -10.90
CA GLY A 77 1.99 4.53 -10.58
C GLY A 77 1.79 3.32 -9.69
N LEU A 78 2.70 2.36 -9.84
CA LEU A 78 2.90 1.23 -8.93
C LEU A 78 4.34 1.32 -8.45
N TYR A 79 4.50 1.58 -7.16
CA TYR A 79 5.76 1.33 -6.49
C TYR A 79 5.88 -0.15 -6.19
N ILE A 80 7.08 -0.70 -6.40
CA ILE A 80 7.48 -2.06 -6.07
C ILE A 80 8.77 -1.91 -5.27
N ALA A 81 8.82 -2.53 -4.08
CA ALA A 81 10.05 -2.59 -3.29
C ALA A 81 11.15 -3.31 -4.08
N GLU A 82 12.39 -2.83 -3.96
CA GLU A 82 13.53 -3.34 -4.73
C GLU A 82 13.72 -4.84 -4.53
N GLU A 83 13.54 -5.30 -3.29
CA GLU A 83 13.57 -6.71 -2.88
C GLU A 83 12.55 -7.58 -3.63
N GLN A 84 11.45 -6.99 -4.13
CA GLN A 84 10.38 -7.69 -4.85
C GLN A 84 10.51 -7.59 -6.38
N LEU A 85 11.40 -6.73 -6.90
CA LEU A 85 11.65 -6.59 -8.33
C LEU A 85 12.42 -7.79 -8.90
N GLU A 86 13.37 -8.35 -8.14
CA GLU A 86 14.17 -9.50 -8.58
C GLU A 86 13.41 -10.83 -8.52
N SER A 87 12.33 -10.89 -7.73
CA SER A 87 11.48 -12.08 -7.59
C SER A 87 10.33 -12.16 -8.60
N THR A 88 10.20 -11.18 -9.51
CA THR A 88 9.18 -11.12 -10.56
C THR A 88 9.75 -11.57 -11.90
#